data_AF-A0A2T3XR45-F1
#
_entry.id   AF-A0A2T3XR45-F1
#
_cell.length_a   1.000
_cell.length_b   1.000
_cell.length_c   1.000
_cell.angle_alpha   90.00
_cell.angle_beta   90.00
_cell.angle_gamma   90.00
#
_symmetry.space_group_name_H-M   'P 1'
#
loop_
_entity.id
_entity.type
_entity.pdbx_description
1 polymer ?
#
loop_
_entity_poly.entity_id
_entity_poly.type
_entity_poly.pdbx_seq_one_letter_code
_entity_poly.pdbx_strand_id
1 'polypeptide(L)'
;RREGLIEANEVVDYTVFRHCYLSMQQAMDASIGTLRERLRRSLAGKQPALAQLAAIDAVMERALSAREHNLLTAIPDLLNVRFEHLRRANQDPAAADDRDGDAERGNPPAPHDAWLDAFRHEMRSVLLAELSLRFQPVEGLLAALRTS
;
A
#
# COMPACT_ATOMS: atom_id res chain seq x y z
N ARG A 1 4.87 32.96 -29.82
CA ARG A 1 3.53 32.39 -29.47
C ARG A 1 3.52 30.95 -30.00
N ARG A 2 3.46 29.95 -29.11
CA ARG A 2 3.36 28.48 -29.34
C ARG A 2 4.65 27.67 -29.64
N GLU A 3 5.69 27.77 -28.81
CA GLU A 3 6.80 26.77 -28.83
C GLU A 3 7.16 26.19 -27.44
N GLY A 4 6.54 26.62 -26.35
CA GLY A 4 6.90 26.19 -24.99
C GLY A 4 5.90 25.27 -24.27
N LEU A 5 4.92 24.69 -24.96
CA LEU A 5 3.83 23.92 -24.31
C LEU A 5 3.99 22.39 -24.41
N ILE A 6 5.09 21.89 -25.00
CA ILE A 6 5.25 20.45 -25.31
C ILE A 6 6.18 19.72 -24.32
N GLU A 7 6.91 20.42 -23.44
CA GLU A 7 7.84 19.75 -22.51
C GLU A 7 7.20 19.23 -21.20
N ALA A 8 5.90 19.47 -20.98
CA ALA A 8 5.21 19.03 -19.76
C ALA A 8 4.65 17.60 -19.84
N ASN A 9 5.02 16.80 -20.85
CA ASN A 9 4.87 15.35 -20.76
C ASN A 9 6.06 14.79 -19.97
N GLU A 10 6.16 15.23 -18.71
CA GLU A 10 7.16 14.77 -17.75
C GLU A 10 7.05 13.26 -17.69
N VAL A 11 8.10 12.54 -18.08
CA VAL A 11 8.12 11.08 -18.04
C VAL A 11 7.91 10.67 -16.59
N VAL A 12 6.70 10.23 -16.27
CA VAL A 12 6.33 9.80 -14.92
C VAL A 12 7.25 8.65 -14.51
N ASP A 13 8.12 8.91 -13.53
CA ASP A 13 9.11 7.96 -13.04
C ASP A 13 8.56 7.12 -11.89
N TYR A 14 8.73 5.80 -11.99
CA TYR A 14 8.37 4.84 -10.96
C TYR A 14 9.04 5.14 -9.60
N THR A 15 10.23 5.77 -9.60
CA THR A 15 10.97 6.07 -8.37
C THR A 15 10.16 6.88 -7.36
N VAL A 16 9.29 7.79 -7.81
CA VAL A 16 8.43 8.60 -6.92
C VAL A 16 7.41 7.71 -6.19
N PHE A 17 6.79 6.78 -6.91
CA PHE A 17 5.84 5.82 -6.32
C PHE A 17 6.55 4.88 -5.36
N ARG A 18 7.74 4.40 -5.72
CA ARG A 18 8.56 3.53 -4.86
C ARG A 18 8.90 4.21 -3.54
N HIS A 19 9.35 5.46 -3.58
CA HIS A 19 9.65 6.22 -2.36
C HIS A 19 8.40 6.43 -1.50
N CYS A 20 7.28 6.84 -2.11
CA CYS A 20 6.01 7.02 -1.40
C CYS A 20 5.56 5.71 -0.73
N TYR A 21 5.66 4.59 -1.44
CA TYR A 21 5.31 3.27 -0.93
C TYR A 21 6.16 2.91 0.29
N LEU A 22 7.49 2.98 0.18
CA LEU A 22 8.40 2.66 1.28
C LEU A 22 8.17 3.54 2.51
N SER A 23 7.93 4.85 2.32
CA SER A 23 7.58 5.75 3.41
C SER A 23 6.28 5.33 4.10
N MET A 24 5.28 4.89 3.35
CA MET A 24 4.04 4.36 3.93
C MET A 24 4.28 3.07 4.71
N GLN A 25 5.09 2.14 4.20
CA GLN A 25 5.42 0.89 4.94
C GLN A 25 6.09 1.19 6.27
N GLN A 26 7.07 2.10 6.29
CA GLN A 26 7.77 2.51 7.51
C GLN A 26 6.84 3.19 8.51
N ALA A 27 5.96 4.08 8.04
CA ALA A 27 4.97 4.74 8.88
C ALA A 27 3.97 3.76 9.49
N MET A 28 3.49 2.78 8.71
CA MET A 28 2.61 1.72 9.18
C MET A 28 3.30 0.87 10.26
N ASP A 29 4.51 0.37 9.99
CA ASP A 29 5.27 -0.48 10.90
C ASP A 29 5.52 0.19 12.27
N ALA A 30 6.03 1.43 12.26
CA ALA A 30 6.27 2.19 13.48
C ALA A 30 4.98 2.47 14.28
N SER A 31 3.91 2.87 13.60
CA SER A 31 2.64 3.22 14.24
C SER A 31 1.95 1.99 14.85
N ILE A 32 1.96 0.87 14.12
CA ILE A 32 1.36 -0.40 14.57
C ILE A 32 2.17 -0.98 15.72
N GLY A 33 3.50 -1.00 15.64
CA GLY A 33 4.36 -1.47 16.73
C GLY A 33 4.10 -0.69 18.03
N THR A 34 4.04 0.64 17.95
CA THR A 34 3.72 1.51 19.10
C THR A 34 2.35 1.21 19.69
N LEU A 35 1.33 1.00 18.84
CA LEU A 35 -0.02 0.66 19.29
C LEU A 35 -0.07 -0.71 19.97
N ARG A 36 0.56 -1.72 19.38
CA ARG A 36 0.63 -3.09 19.94
C ARG A 36 1.33 -3.10 21.29
N GLU A 37 2.43 -2.37 21.44
CA GLU A 37 3.13 -2.27 22.72
C GLU A 37 2.23 -1.67 23.82
N ARG A 38 1.48 -0.62 23.50
CA ARG A 38 0.52 -0.01 24.44
C ARG A 38 -0.58 -1.00 24.83
N LEU A 39 -1.12 -1.76 23.88
CA LEU A 39 -2.13 -2.78 24.13
C LEU A 39 -1.60 -3.92 25.00
N ARG A 40 -0.39 -4.42 24.70
CA ARG A 40 0.28 -5.44 25.53
C ARG A 40 0.47 -4.98 26.96
N ARG A 41 0.90 -3.73 27.18
CA ARG A 41 0.99 -3.15 28.54
C ARG A 41 -0.36 -3.06 29.24
N SER A 42 -1.42 -2.68 28.52
CA SER A 42 -2.77 -2.63 29.09
C SER A 42 -3.26 -4.02 29.52
N LEU A 43 -3.09 -5.03 28.66
CA LEU A 43 -3.45 -6.43 28.96
C LEU A 43 -2.69 -6.99 30.15
N ALA A 44 -1.38 -6.75 30.24
CA ALA A 44 -0.55 -7.25 31.32
C ALA A 44 -0.96 -6.73 32.71
N GLY A 45 -1.56 -5.54 32.79
CA GLY A 45 -2.05 -4.95 34.03
C GLY A 45 -3.44 -5.42 34.48
N LYS A 46 -4.13 -6.27 33.70
CA LYS A 46 -5.52 -6.68 34.00
C LYS A 46 -5.60 -7.95 34.85
N GLN A 47 -5.17 -9.08 34.30
CA GLN A 47 -5.24 -10.40 34.94
C GLN A 47 -4.13 -11.31 34.42
N PRO A 48 -3.73 -12.37 35.17
CA PRO A 48 -2.60 -13.23 34.79
C PRO A 48 -2.72 -13.86 33.39
N ALA A 49 -3.91 -14.31 33.00
CA ALA A 49 -4.13 -14.90 31.67
C ALA A 49 -3.87 -13.90 30.53
N LEU A 50 -4.24 -12.63 30.71
CA LEU A 50 -4.01 -11.58 29.71
C LEU A 50 -2.55 -11.13 29.67
N ALA A 51 -1.84 -11.20 30.80
CA ALA A 51 -0.40 -11.00 30.83
C ALA A 51 0.34 -12.10 30.04
N GLN A 52 -0.11 -13.36 30.15
CA GLN A 52 0.42 -14.45 29.33
C GLN A 52 0.15 -14.21 27.84
N LEU A 53 -1.07 -13.79 27.47
CA LEU A 53 -1.40 -13.44 26.09
C LEU A 53 -0.49 -12.32 25.54
N ALA A 54 -0.27 -11.25 26.33
CA ALA A 54 0.61 -10.15 25.95
C ALA A 54 2.07 -10.61 25.75
N ALA A 55 2.54 -11.55 26.57
CA ALA A 55 3.87 -12.14 26.43
C ALA A 55 3.98 -13.01 25.17
N ILE A 56 2.96 -13.80 24.84
CA ILE A 56 2.90 -14.59 23.61
C ILE A 56 2.93 -13.67 22.38
N ASP A 57 2.09 -12.62 22.36
CA ASP A 57 2.07 -11.64 21.26
C ASP A 57 3.45 -11.00 21.04
N ALA A 58 4.15 -10.62 22.12
CA ALA A 58 5.49 -10.04 22.06
C ALA A 58 6.54 -10.99 21.44
N VAL A 59 6.48 -12.28 21.78
CA VAL A 59 7.38 -13.30 21.24
C VAL A 59 7.05 -13.57 19.76
N MET A 60 5.77 -13.65 19.43
CA MET A 60 5.30 -13.85 18.06
C MET A 60 5.68 -12.68 17.15
N GLU A 61 5.52 -11.44 17.61
CA GLU A 61 5.99 -10.24 16.91
C GLU A 61 7.47 -10.38 16.58
N ARG A 62 8.33 -10.59 17.59
CA ARG A 62 9.77 -10.75 17.39
C ARG A 62 10.13 -11.90 16.43
N ALA A 63 9.44 -13.03 16.53
CA ALA A 63 9.70 -14.20 15.69
C ALA A 63 9.32 -13.98 14.22
N LEU A 64 8.31 -13.15 13.95
CA LEU A 64 7.77 -12.94 12.61
C LEU A 64 8.23 -11.64 11.94
N SER A 65 8.64 -10.62 12.69
CA SER A 65 8.96 -9.29 12.15
C SER A 65 9.95 -9.32 10.98
N ALA A 66 11.04 -10.08 11.09
CA ALA A 66 12.05 -10.15 10.03
C ALA A 66 11.50 -10.78 8.75
N ARG A 67 10.71 -11.85 8.89
CA ARG A 67 10.09 -12.53 7.75
C ARG A 67 9.04 -11.64 7.09
N GLU A 68 8.20 -10.98 7.88
CA GLU A 68 7.18 -10.06 7.39
C GLU A 68 7.82 -8.89 6.64
N HIS A 69 8.82 -8.23 7.23
CA HIS A 69 9.56 -7.15 6.58
C HIS A 69 10.16 -7.60 5.23
N ASN A 70 10.83 -8.76 5.19
CA ASN A 70 11.43 -9.28 3.97
C ASN A 70 10.39 -9.54 2.85
N LEU A 71 9.22 -10.09 3.21
CA LEU A 71 8.15 -10.34 2.23
C LEU A 71 7.54 -9.04 1.70
N LEU A 72 7.31 -8.07 2.59
CA LEU A 72 6.62 -6.83 2.22
C LEU A 72 7.55 -5.84 1.50
N THR A 73 8.85 -5.87 1.76
CA THR A 73 9.85 -5.05 1.03
C THR A 73 10.03 -5.50 -0.43
N ALA A 74 9.57 -6.70 -0.80
CA ALA A 74 9.56 -7.16 -2.20
C ALA A 74 8.39 -6.58 -3.03
N ILE A 75 7.35 -6.05 -2.37
CA ILE A 75 6.14 -5.55 -3.05
C ILE A 75 6.42 -4.37 -4.00
N PRO A 76 7.22 -3.34 -3.63
CA PRO A 76 7.58 -2.28 -4.55
C PRO A 76 8.26 -2.79 -5.83
N ASP A 77 8.99 -3.89 -5.78
CA ASP A 77 9.64 -4.41 -6.98
C ASP A 77 8.61 -5.10 -7.90
N LEU A 78 7.60 -5.78 -7.34
CA LEU A 78 6.46 -6.32 -8.11
C LEU A 78 5.58 -5.21 -8.71
N LEU A 79 5.35 -4.12 -7.96
CA LEU A 79 4.63 -2.95 -8.46
C LEU A 79 5.36 -2.26 -9.61
N ASN A 80 6.70 -2.29 -9.63
CA ASN A 80 7.48 -1.78 -10.77
C ASN A 80 7.17 -2.58 -12.05
N VAL A 81 7.14 -3.91 -11.96
CA VAL A 81 6.79 -4.78 -13.09
C VAL A 81 5.39 -4.44 -13.61
N ARG A 82 4.43 -4.22 -12.70
CA ARG A 82 3.06 -3.83 -13.08
C ARG A 82 2.99 -2.45 -13.71
N PHE A 83 3.72 -1.47 -13.16
CA PHE A 83 3.84 -0.12 -13.71
C PHE A 83 4.33 -0.16 -15.16
N GLU A 84 5.44 -0.87 -15.41
CA GLU A 84 6.01 -1.01 -16.75
C GLU A 84 5.07 -1.74 -17.72
N HIS A 85 4.32 -2.73 -17.23
CA HIS A 85 3.32 -3.42 -18.05
C HIS A 85 2.18 -2.48 -18.47
N LEU A 86 1.60 -1.72 -17.54
CA LEU A 86 0.53 -0.76 -17.82
C LEU A 86 1.01 0.37 -18.75
N ARG A 87 2.24 0.85 -18.54
CA ARG A 87 2.88 1.84 -19.39
C ARG A 87 3.02 1.36 -20.84
N ARG A 88 3.49 0.13 -21.04
CA ARG A 88 3.62 -0.48 -22.38
C ARG A 88 2.26 -0.66 -23.06
N ALA A 89 1.26 -1.15 -22.33
CA ALA A 89 -0.09 -1.33 -22.86
C ALA A 89 -0.74 -0.01 -23.31
N ASN A 90 -0.42 1.11 -22.65
CA ASN A 90 -0.87 2.43 -23.06
C ASN A 90 -0.11 3.00 -24.28
N GLN A 91 1.13 2.56 -24.50
CA GLN A 91 1.96 2.99 -25.62
C GLN A 91 1.73 2.17 -26.89
N ASP A 92 0.98 1.06 -26.83
CA ASP A 92 0.68 0.21 -27.97
C ASP A 92 -0.38 0.86 -28.89
N PRO A 93 -0.02 1.29 -30.11
CA PRO A 93 -0.94 1.96 -31.02
C PRO A 93 -2.07 1.06 -31.52
N ALA A 94 -1.94 -0.28 -31.44
CA ALA A 94 -3.00 -1.20 -31.85
C ALA A 94 -4.21 -1.19 -30.90
N ALA A 95 -4.07 -0.67 -29.67
CA ALA A 95 -5.14 -0.55 -28.68
C ALA A 95 -5.93 0.78 -28.76
N ALA A 96 -5.57 1.65 -29.72
CA ALA A 96 -6.20 2.96 -29.94
C ALA A 96 -7.34 2.91 -30.98
N ASP A 97 -7.35 1.91 -31.88
CA ASP A 97 -8.30 1.81 -33.00
C ASP A 97 -9.73 1.40 -32.56
N ASP A 98 -9.90 0.87 -31.34
CA ASP A 98 -11.19 0.41 -30.78
C ASP A 98 -11.92 1.49 -29.95
N ARG A 99 -11.35 2.70 -29.77
CA ARG A 99 -11.87 3.71 -28.82
C ARG A 99 -12.61 4.90 -29.44
N ASP A 100 -12.83 4.90 -30.76
CA ASP A 100 -13.38 6.05 -31.49
C ASP A 100 -14.92 6.16 -31.48
N GLY A 101 -15.59 5.45 -30.56
CA GLY A 101 -17.06 5.39 -30.47
C GLY A 101 -17.60 5.57 -29.06
N ASP A 102 -17.42 6.75 -28.45
CA ASP A 102 -18.38 7.40 -27.54
C ASP A 102 -17.71 8.55 -26.77
N ALA A 103 -17.74 9.76 -27.35
CA ALA A 103 -17.25 10.97 -26.71
C ALA A 103 -18.37 12.01 -26.55
N GLU A 104 -19.33 11.77 -25.64
CA GLU A 104 -20.18 12.83 -25.08
C GLU A 104 -20.47 12.63 -23.58
N ARG A 105 -19.60 13.20 -22.73
CA ARG A 105 -19.94 14.02 -21.54
C ARG A 105 -18.72 14.27 -20.64
N GLY A 106 -18.40 15.56 -20.46
CA GLY A 106 -17.54 16.08 -19.38
C GLY A 106 -16.07 15.72 -19.51
N ASN A 107 -15.23 16.73 -19.80
CA ASN A 107 -13.76 16.68 -19.95
C ASN A 107 -13.13 15.36 -19.42
N PRO A 108 -13.06 14.30 -20.26
CA PRO A 108 -12.47 13.04 -19.84
C PRO A 108 -11.00 13.33 -19.50
N PRO A 109 -10.42 12.66 -18.47
CA PRO A 109 -8.98 12.69 -18.30
C PRO A 109 -8.37 12.33 -19.66
N ALA A 110 -7.39 13.10 -20.11
CA ALA A 110 -6.77 12.84 -21.40
C ALA A 110 -6.44 11.34 -21.46
N PRO A 111 -6.72 10.63 -22.56
CA PRO A 111 -6.55 9.18 -22.67
C PRO A 111 -5.19 8.66 -22.18
N HIS A 112 -4.18 9.55 -22.16
CA HIS A 112 -2.83 9.34 -21.68
C HIS A 112 -2.68 9.09 -20.16
N ASP A 113 -3.64 9.44 -19.30
CA ASP A 113 -3.49 9.32 -17.83
C ASP A 113 -4.29 8.16 -17.22
N ALA A 114 -5.24 7.57 -17.94
CA ALA A 114 -6.12 6.52 -17.40
C ALA A 114 -5.36 5.27 -16.89
N TRP A 115 -4.27 4.89 -17.55
CA TRP A 115 -3.42 3.78 -17.10
C TRP A 115 -2.67 4.10 -15.80
N LEU A 116 -2.31 5.37 -15.59
CA LEU A 116 -1.62 5.82 -14.39
C LEU A 116 -2.59 5.88 -13.20
N ASP A 117 -3.83 6.29 -13.42
CA ASP A 117 -4.88 6.23 -12.41
C ASP A 117 -5.19 4.79 -12.00
N ALA A 118 -5.25 3.87 -12.96
CA ALA A 118 -5.39 2.44 -12.69
C ALA A 118 -4.22 1.93 -11.83
N PHE A 119 -2.98 2.29 -12.18
CA PHE A 119 -1.81 1.94 -11.37
C PHE A 119 -1.88 2.51 -9.95
N ARG A 120 -2.24 3.80 -9.78
CA ARG A 120 -2.40 4.44 -8.46
C ARG A 120 -3.47 3.74 -7.62
N HIS A 121 -4.56 3.29 -8.25
CA HIS A 121 -5.60 2.52 -7.60
C HIS A 121 -5.08 1.15 -7.14
N GLU A 122 -4.40 0.40 -8.00
CA GLU A 122 -3.80 -0.89 -7.65
C GLU A 122 -2.80 -0.77 -6.49
N MET A 123 -1.88 0.21 -6.56
CA MET A 123 -0.93 0.48 -5.49
C MET A 123 -1.63 0.78 -4.16
N ARG A 124 -2.71 1.57 -4.17
CA ARG A 124 -3.50 1.87 -2.96
C ARG A 124 -4.18 0.62 -2.41
N SER A 125 -4.75 -0.21 -3.27
CA SER A 125 -5.39 -1.47 -2.87
C SER A 125 -4.39 -2.42 -2.21
N VAL A 126 -3.17 -2.51 -2.74
CA VAL A 126 -2.08 -3.30 -2.14
C VAL A 126 -1.65 -2.72 -0.78
N LEU A 127 -1.48 -1.39 -0.67
CA LEU A 127 -1.17 -0.75 0.63
C LEU A 127 -2.25 -0.99 1.68
N LEU A 128 -3.53 -0.96 1.30
CA LEU A 128 -4.64 -1.27 2.19
C LEU A 128 -4.62 -2.74 2.63
N ALA A 129 -4.34 -3.67 1.71
CA ALA A 129 -4.20 -5.08 2.05
C ALA A 129 -3.02 -5.33 3.01
N GLU A 130 -1.90 -4.66 2.78
CA GLU A 130 -0.74 -4.69 3.67
C GLU A 130 -1.09 -4.14 5.06
N LEU A 131 -1.79 -3.00 5.13
CA LEU A 131 -2.26 -2.42 6.38
C LEU A 131 -3.17 -3.41 7.12
N SER A 132 -4.16 -4.00 6.44
CA SER A 132 -5.08 -4.97 7.04
C SER A 132 -4.34 -6.17 7.63
N LEU A 133 -3.36 -6.73 6.90
CA LEU A 133 -2.53 -7.84 7.39
C LEU A 133 -1.81 -7.47 8.69
N ARG A 134 -1.13 -6.31 8.70
CA ARG A 134 -0.39 -5.85 9.88
C ARG A 134 -1.27 -5.47 11.05
N PHE A 135 -2.54 -5.15 10.81
CA PHE A 135 -3.48 -4.72 11.84
C PHE A 135 -4.15 -5.89 12.55
N GLN A 136 -4.14 -7.12 12.00
CA GLN A 136 -4.79 -8.28 12.63
C GLN A 136 -4.37 -8.53 14.08
N PRO A 137 -3.08 -8.44 14.48
CA PRO A 137 -2.70 -8.60 15.88
C PRO A 137 -3.29 -7.52 16.80
N VAL A 138 -3.41 -6.28 16.31
CA VAL A 138 -4.05 -5.17 17.05
C VAL A 138 -5.51 -5.50 17.31
N GLU A 139 -6.23 -5.98 16.29
CA GLU A 139 -7.62 -6.39 16.42
C GLU A 139 -7.80 -7.52 17.44
N GLY A 140 -6.91 -8.51 17.43
CA GLY A 140 -6.91 -9.61 18.39
C GLY A 140 -6.71 -9.14 19.84
N LEU A 141 -5.73 -8.27 20.09
CA LEU A 141 -5.46 -7.72 21.42
C LEU A 141 -6.62 -6.83 21.91
N LEU A 142 -7.22 -6.03 21.02
CA LEU A 142 -8.41 -5.23 21.34
C LEU A 142 -9.62 -6.10 21.65
N ALA A 143 -9.83 -7.18 20.89
CA ALA A 143 -10.91 -8.12 21.14
C ALA A 143 -10.77 -8.76 22.52
N ALA A 144 -9.57 -9.20 22.90
CA ALA A 144 -9.30 -9.74 24.22
C ALA A 144 -9.63 -8.73 25.33
N LEU A 145 -9.21 -7.46 25.19
CA LEU A 145 -9.50 -6.40 26.17
C LEU A 145 -11.01 -6.13 26.33
N ARG A 146 -11.80 -6.28 25.25
CA ARG A 146 -13.25 -6.05 25.29
C ARG A 146 -14.01 -7.16 26.00
N THR A 147 -13.46 -8.37 26.02
CA THR A 147 -14.06 -9.55 26.66
C THR A 147 -13.46 -9.86 28.03
N SER A 148 -12.61 -8.98 28.56
CA SER A 148 -11.87 -9.13 29.83
C SER A 148 -12.58 -8.50 31.03
#